data_AF-A0A2N3C6Y8-F1
#
_entry.id   AF-A0A2N3C6Y8-F1
#
_cell.length_a   1.000
_cell.length_b   1.000
_cell.length_c   1.000
_cell.angle_alpha   90.00
_cell.angle_beta   90.00
_cell.angle_gamma   90.00
#
_symmetry.space_group_name_H-M   'P 1'
#
loop_
_entity.id
_entity.type
_entity.pdbx_description
1 polymer ?
#
loop_
_entity_poly.entity_id
_entity_poly.type
_entity_poly.pdbx_seq_one_letter_code
_entity_poly.pdbx_strand_id
1 'polypeptide(L)'
;MLAPLAYLAAMASGVALVAGGGGLPLVEPMLLLSLMLAGGLLAAGRRLPLLLAAGFGLFHGAAFGEAMAGVEAARGSVLAGYLLGLLAVQWALAVMAGEGAARFLSIARPGALGTRLIGAGIVGAGVMLALEAGEGAALGALGLGG
;
A
#
# COMPACT_ATOMS: atom_id res chain seq x y z
N MET A 1 12.54 10.57 -4.13
CA MET A 1 11.29 11.05 -3.51
C MET A 1 10.10 11.15 -4.47
N LEU A 2 10.28 11.08 -5.79
CA LEU A 2 9.16 11.17 -6.73
C LEU A 2 8.14 10.01 -6.62
N ALA A 3 8.61 8.77 -6.43
CA ALA A 3 7.72 7.62 -6.29
C ALA A 3 6.79 7.71 -5.05
N PRO A 4 7.28 8.04 -3.83
CA PRO A 4 6.40 8.33 -2.70
C PRO A 4 5.39 9.46 -2.96
N LEU A 5 5.78 10.55 -3.61
CA LEU A 5 4.85 11.65 -3.93
C LEU A 5 3.74 11.19 -4.90
N ALA A 6 4.07 10.42 -5.93
CA ALA A 6 3.07 9.87 -6.84
C ALA A 6 2.14 8.87 -6.15
N TYR A 7 2.67 8.03 -5.25
CA TYR A 7 1.88 7.12 -4.42
C TYR A 7 0.90 7.90 -3.54
N LEU A 8 1.35 8.95 -2.85
CA LEU A 8 0.50 9.79 -2.00
C LEU A 8 -0.58 10.56 -2.78
N ALA A 9 -0.21 11.16 -3.92
CA ALA A 9 -1.16 11.88 -4.76
C ALA A 9 -2.25 10.95 -5.32
N ALA A 10 -1.85 9.76 -5.78
CA ALA A 10 -2.80 8.75 -6.23
C ALA A 10 -3.65 8.20 -5.07
N MET A 11 -3.07 8.02 -3.88
CA MET A 11 -3.81 7.61 -2.68
C MET A 11 -4.89 8.60 -2.31
N ALA A 12 -4.58 9.90 -2.26
CA ALA A 12 -5.59 10.93 -2.01
C ALA A 12 -6.73 10.87 -3.04
N SER A 13 -6.39 10.58 -4.31
CA SER A 13 -7.36 10.41 -5.38
C SER A 13 -8.23 9.17 -5.19
N GLY A 14 -7.66 8.05 -4.72
CA GLY A 14 -8.39 6.83 -4.40
C GLY A 14 -9.37 7.00 -3.24
N VAL A 15 -8.94 7.69 -2.18
CA VAL A 15 -9.82 8.06 -1.06
C VAL A 15 -10.95 8.95 -1.55
N ALA A 16 -10.65 9.98 -2.34
CA ALA A 16 -11.67 10.89 -2.86
C ALA A 16 -12.68 10.18 -3.78
N LEU A 17 -12.23 9.22 -4.59
CA LEU A 17 -13.09 8.42 -5.46
C LEU A 17 -14.11 7.61 -4.64
N VAL A 18 -13.66 6.92 -3.59
CA VAL A 18 -14.55 6.13 -2.72
C VAL A 18 -15.44 7.01 -1.85
N ALA A 19 -14.90 8.10 -1.29
CA ALA A 19 -15.69 9.07 -0.53
C ALA A 19 -16.80 9.73 -1.36
N GLY A 20 -16.60 9.85 -2.68
CA GLY A 20 -17.62 10.30 -3.65
C GLY A 20 -18.65 9.24 -4.03
N GLY A 21 -18.62 8.04 -3.43
CA GLY A 21 -19.52 6.93 -3.73
C GLY A 21 -19.06 6.04 -4.90
N GLY A 22 -17.84 6.25 -5.41
CA GLY A 22 -17.22 5.35 -6.38
C GLY A 22 -16.62 4.11 -5.73
N GLY A 23 -15.99 3.27 -6.55
CA GLY A 23 -15.26 2.09 -6.08
C GLY A 23 -14.27 1.62 -7.15
N LEU A 24 -13.30 0.80 -6.74
CA LEU A 24 -12.39 0.15 -7.66
C LEU A 24 -12.59 -1.36 -7.57
N PRO A 25 -12.65 -2.08 -8.70
CA PRO A 25 -12.62 -3.53 -8.67
C PRO A 25 -11.22 -4.01 -8.27
N LEU A 26 -11.12 -5.22 -7.70
CA LEU A 26 -9.82 -5.87 -7.42
C LEU A 26 -8.91 -5.10 -6.44
N VAL A 27 -9.48 -4.36 -5.49
CA VAL A 27 -8.72 -3.64 -4.46
C VAL A 27 -7.78 -4.58 -3.71
N GLU A 28 -8.32 -5.61 -3.06
CA GLU A 28 -7.54 -6.61 -2.31
C GLU A 28 -6.42 -7.28 -3.13
N PRO A 29 -6.68 -7.85 -4.33
CA PRO A 29 -5.61 -8.38 -5.18
C PRO A 29 -4.49 -7.38 -5.46
N MET A 30 -4.81 -6.09 -5.63
CA MET A 30 -3.82 -5.07 -5.92
C MET A 30 -2.99 -4.67 -4.67
N LEU A 31 -3.59 -4.71 -3.47
CA LEU A 31 -2.86 -4.58 -2.20
C LEU A 31 -1.85 -5.73 -2.06
N LEU A 32 -2.28 -6.97 -2.29
CA LEU A 32 -1.39 -8.15 -2.23
C LEU A 32 -0.26 -8.07 -3.26
N LEU A 33 -0.60 -7.72 -4.51
CA LEU A 33 0.37 -7.55 -5.58
C LEU A 33 1.40 -6.45 -5.25
N SER A 34 0.98 -5.39 -4.58
CA SER A 34 1.89 -4.31 -4.17
C SER A 34 2.96 -4.79 -3.19
N LEU A 35 2.61 -5.67 -2.23
CA LEU A 35 3.56 -6.26 -1.29
C LEU A 35 4.58 -7.12 -2.03
N MET A 36 4.10 -8.00 -2.91
CA MET A 36 4.95 -8.91 -3.68
C MET A 36 5.89 -8.15 -4.64
N LEU A 37 5.38 -7.15 -5.37
CA LEU A 37 6.18 -6.40 -6.35
C LEU A 37 7.09 -5.37 -5.69
N ALA A 38 6.62 -4.59 -4.71
CA ALA A 38 7.47 -3.61 -4.04
C ALA A 38 8.54 -4.32 -3.18
N GLY A 39 8.17 -5.36 -2.44
CA GLY A 39 9.09 -6.20 -1.68
C GLY A 39 10.09 -6.92 -2.58
N GLY A 40 9.64 -7.46 -3.72
CA GLY A 40 10.51 -8.16 -4.68
C GLY A 40 11.51 -7.22 -5.35
N LEU A 41 11.08 -6.01 -5.71
CA LEU A 41 11.97 -4.98 -6.23
C LEU A 41 12.98 -4.54 -5.16
N LEU A 42 12.55 -4.37 -3.91
CA LEU A 42 13.46 -4.09 -2.79
C LEU A 42 14.48 -5.21 -2.57
N ALA A 43 14.03 -6.47 -2.63
CA ALA A 43 14.88 -7.67 -2.54
C ALA A 43 15.91 -7.77 -3.68
N ALA A 44 15.54 -7.26 -4.86
CA ALA A 44 16.39 -7.16 -6.03
C ALA A 44 17.28 -5.90 -6.04
N GLY A 45 17.16 -5.00 -5.04
CA GLY A 45 17.86 -3.72 -5.02
C GLY A 45 17.41 -2.75 -6.12
N ARG A 46 16.21 -2.95 -6.69
CA ARG A 46 15.63 -2.15 -7.76
C ARG A 46 14.68 -1.10 -7.20
N ARG A 47 14.51 -0.01 -7.95
CA ARG A 47 13.57 1.06 -7.62
C ARG A 47 12.17 0.69 -8.10
N LEU A 48 11.15 1.09 -7.33
CA LEU A 48 9.76 1.01 -7.76
C LEU A 48 9.50 2.02 -8.88
N PRO A 49 9.02 1.59 -10.07
CA PRO A 49 8.62 2.49 -11.14
C PRO A 49 7.51 3.45 -10.69
N LEU A 50 7.55 4.69 -11.21
CA LEU A 50 6.61 5.74 -10.83
C LEU A 50 5.15 5.34 -11.07
N LEU A 51 4.88 4.69 -12.21
CA LEU A 51 3.54 4.24 -12.57
C LEU A 51 3.02 3.16 -11.62
N LEU A 52 3.87 2.23 -11.20
CA LEU A 52 3.49 1.22 -10.21
C LEU A 52 3.26 1.85 -8.84
N ALA A 53 4.09 2.82 -8.44
CA ALA A 53 3.87 3.58 -7.21
C ALA A 53 2.52 4.32 -7.24
N ALA A 54 2.19 5.02 -8.32
CA ALA A 54 0.89 5.68 -8.47
C ALA A 54 -0.26 4.67 -8.47
N GLY A 55 -0.14 3.56 -9.22
CA GLY A 55 -1.15 2.51 -9.26
C GLY A 55 -1.43 1.93 -7.87
N PHE A 56 -0.40 1.47 -7.16
CA PHE A 56 -0.58 0.96 -5.80
C PHE A 56 -1.13 2.01 -4.84
N GLY A 57 -0.71 3.28 -4.99
CA GLY A 57 -1.23 4.40 -4.22
C GLY A 57 -2.73 4.54 -4.38
N LEU A 58 -3.23 4.53 -5.62
CA LEU A 58 -4.65 4.63 -5.94
C LEU A 58 -5.47 3.54 -5.24
N PHE A 59 -5.03 2.28 -5.33
CA PHE A 59 -5.74 1.15 -4.73
C PHE A 59 -5.68 1.13 -3.20
N HIS A 60 -4.56 1.53 -2.59
CA HIS A 60 -4.52 1.75 -1.15
C HIS A 60 -5.45 2.88 -0.73
N GLY A 61 -5.50 3.96 -1.52
CA GLY A 61 -6.44 5.06 -1.31
C GLY A 61 -7.89 4.60 -1.32
N ALA A 62 -8.26 3.74 -2.26
CA ALA A 62 -9.60 3.16 -2.29
C ALA A 62 -9.91 2.35 -1.02
N ALA A 63 -9.01 1.45 -0.60
CA ALA A 63 -9.17 0.68 0.64
C ALA A 63 -9.28 1.57 1.89
N PHE A 64 -8.48 2.64 1.96
CA PHE A 64 -8.56 3.65 3.03
C PHE A 64 -9.88 4.42 3.01
N GLY A 65 -10.40 4.73 1.82
CA GLY A 65 -11.71 5.34 1.65
C GLY A 65 -12.85 4.43 2.08
N GLU A 66 -12.76 3.12 1.81
CA GLU A 66 -13.76 2.11 2.24
C GLU A 66 -13.82 1.97 3.77
N ALA A 67 -12.71 2.22 4.46
CA ALA A 67 -12.65 2.21 5.92
C ALA A 67 -13.36 3.40 6.59
N MET A 68 -13.72 4.46 5.84
CA MET A 68 -14.51 5.58 6.36
C MET A 68 -16.00 5.22 6.35
N ALA A 69 -16.70 5.40 7.47
CA ALA A 69 -18.13 5.16 7.50
C ALA A 69 -18.89 6.20 6.66
N GLY A 70 -19.93 5.81 5.93
CA GLY A 70 -20.55 6.66 4.90
C GLY A 70 -20.98 8.07 5.35
N VAL A 71 -21.46 8.24 6.58
CA VAL A 71 -21.86 9.56 7.13
C VAL A 71 -20.66 10.44 7.47
N GLU A 72 -19.49 9.85 7.72
CA GLU A 72 -18.23 10.55 7.99
C GLU A 72 -17.61 11.08 6.71
N ALA A 73 -17.67 10.30 5.62
CA ALA A 73 -17.18 10.69 4.30
C ALA A 73 -17.94 11.89 3.71
N ALA A 74 -19.24 12.03 4.02
CA ALA A 74 -20.07 13.15 3.54
C ALA A 74 -19.73 14.50 4.21
N ARG A 75 -19.02 14.49 5.35
CA ARG A 75 -18.61 15.73 6.04
C ARG A 75 -17.23 16.15 5.55
N GLY A 76 -17.18 17.18 4.70
CA GLY A 76 -15.93 17.67 4.10
C GLY A 76 -14.80 18.00 5.10
N SER A 77 -15.14 18.47 6.30
CA SER A 77 -14.15 18.72 7.36
C SER A 77 -13.52 17.43 7.93
N VAL A 78 -14.30 16.35 8.02
CA VAL A 78 -13.82 15.04 8.48
C VAL A 78 -12.91 14.43 7.42
N LEU A 79 -13.34 14.45 6.16
CA LEU A 79 -12.54 13.97 5.03
C LEU A 79 -11.22 14.74 4.90
N ALA A 80 -11.24 16.07 5.05
CA ALA A 80 -10.03 16.89 5.00
C ALA A 80 -9.06 16.55 6.14
N GLY A 81 -9.57 16.38 7.37
CA GLY A 81 -8.76 15.96 8.52
C GLY A 81 -8.16 14.57 8.33
N TYR A 82 -8.95 13.61 7.83
CA TYR A 82 -8.51 12.26 7.51
C TYR A 82 -7.38 12.26 6.48
N LEU A 83 -7.57 12.96 5.36
CA LEU A 83 -6.55 13.07 4.30
C LEU A 83 -5.27 13.74 4.81
N LEU A 84 -5.38 14.82 5.59
CA LEU A 84 -4.20 15.47 6.16
C LEU A 84 -3.42 14.53 7.07
N GLY A 85 -4.11 13.82 7.97
CA GLY A 85 -3.49 12.85 8.87
C GLY A 85 -2.85 11.68 8.11
N LEU A 86 -3.59 11.07 7.19
CA LEU A 86 -3.15 9.94 6.38
C LEU A 86 -1.91 10.31 5.54
N LEU A 87 -1.95 11.43 4.82
CA LEU A 87 -0.84 11.86 3.98
C LEU A 87 0.38 12.25 4.82
N ALA A 88 0.18 12.87 5.98
CA ALA A 88 1.28 13.22 6.89
C ALA A 88 1.98 11.97 7.44
N VAL A 89 1.23 10.98 7.91
CA VAL A 89 1.79 9.72 8.44
C VAL A 89 2.50 8.94 7.34
N GLN A 90 1.88 8.78 6.17
CA GLN A 90 2.48 8.04 5.06
C GLN A 90 3.74 8.76 4.52
N TRP A 91 3.74 10.09 4.48
CA TRP A 91 4.94 10.86 4.14
C TRP A 91 6.06 10.66 5.17
N ALA A 92 5.74 10.74 6.46
CA ALA A 92 6.71 10.52 7.53
C ALA A 92 7.33 9.11 7.43
N LEU A 93 6.51 8.07 7.20
CA LEU A 93 6.99 6.71 6.99
C LEU A 93 7.88 6.60 5.74
N ALA A 94 7.52 7.24 4.63
CA ALA A 94 8.32 7.23 3.41
C ALA A 94 9.69 7.89 3.60
N VAL A 95 9.74 9.03 4.31
CA VAL A 95 10.99 9.72 4.64
C VAL A 95 11.83 8.89 5.60
N MET A 96 11.24 8.32 6.65
CA MET A 96 11.95 7.45 7.58
C MET A 96 12.47 6.17 6.92
N ALA A 97 11.71 5.56 6.02
CA ALA A 97 12.15 4.40 5.27
C ALA A 97 13.26 4.74 4.26
N GLY A 98 13.21 5.91 3.63
CA GLY A 98 14.22 6.35 2.66
C GLY A 98 15.51 6.87 3.29
N GLU A 99 15.39 7.82 4.23
CA GLU A 99 16.52 8.49 4.88
C GLU A 99 16.97 7.79 6.17
N GLY A 100 16.03 7.24 6.95
CA GLY A 100 16.33 6.53 8.19
C GLY A 100 17.05 5.20 7.95
N ALA A 101 16.67 4.47 6.89
CA ALA A 101 17.42 3.28 6.45
C ALA A 101 18.86 3.64 6.01
N ALA A 102 19.07 4.86 5.50
CA ALA A 102 20.38 5.33 5.08
C ALA A 102 21.26 5.79 6.27
N ARG A 103 20.67 6.29 7.35
CA ARG A 103 21.40 6.89 8.48
C ARG A 103 21.57 5.99 9.70
N PHE A 104 20.58 5.17 10.04
CA PHE A 104 20.58 4.43 11.31
C PHE A 104 21.09 2.99 11.19
N LEU A 105 20.98 2.37 10.03
CA LEU A 105 21.27 0.95 9.91
C LEU A 105 22.69 0.64 9.44
N SER A 106 23.50 1.59 8.94
CA SER A 106 24.77 1.32 8.21
C SER A 106 24.65 0.32 7.03
N ILE A 107 23.43 -0.16 6.73
CA ILE A 107 23.02 -1.05 5.63
C ILE A 107 22.79 -0.24 4.33
N ALA A 108 23.19 1.03 4.31
CA ALA A 108 22.71 2.08 3.42
C ALA A 108 23.26 2.04 1.97
N ARG A 109 23.26 0.87 1.32
CA ARG A 109 23.42 0.80 -0.14
C ARG A 109 22.26 0.02 -0.73
N PRO A 110 21.66 0.50 -1.83
CA PRO A 110 20.78 -0.33 -2.64
C PRO A 110 21.46 -1.68 -2.91
N GLY A 111 20.85 -2.77 -2.47
CA GLY A 111 21.40 -4.13 -2.60
C GLY A 111 22.17 -4.67 -1.39
N ALA A 112 22.27 -3.94 -0.27
CA ALA A 112 22.80 -4.48 0.97
C ALA A 112 21.94 -5.65 1.47
N LEU A 113 22.57 -6.68 2.04
CA LEU A 113 21.90 -7.92 2.44
C LEU A 113 20.69 -7.67 3.34
N GLY A 114 20.79 -6.77 4.32
CA GLY A 114 19.68 -6.42 5.21
C GLY A 114 18.46 -5.86 4.46
N THR A 115 18.66 -4.93 3.52
CA THR A 115 17.58 -4.41 2.66
C THR A 115 16.95 -5.51 1.82
N ARG A 116 17.77 -6.45 1.33
CA ARG A 116 17.28 -7.56 0.53
C ARG A 116 16.44 -8.55 1.35
N LEU A 117 16.86 -8.85 2.57
CA LEU A 117 16.13 -9.69 3.51
C LEU A 117 14.80 -9.06 3.93
N ILE A 118 14.77 -7.74 4.17
CA ILE A 118 13.51 -7.01 4.43
C ILE A 118 12.57 -7.15 3.23
N GLY A 119 13.06 -6.92 2.01
CA GLY A 119 12.28 -7.10 0.79
C GLY A 119 11.72 -8.51 0.64
N ALA A 120 12.55 -9.54 0.90
CA ALA A 120 12.14 -10.93 0.87
C ALA A 120 11.07 -11.24 1.94
N GLY A 121 11.19 -10.67 3.14
CA GLY A 121 10.18 -10.79 4.19
C GLY A 121 8.84 -10.17 3.79
N ILE A 122 8.85 -8.99 3.15
CA ILE A 122 7.63 -8.35 2.62
C ILE A 122 6.97 -9.23 1.55
N VAL A 123 7.75 -9.83 0.65
CA VAL A 123 7.21 -10.79 -0.33
C VAL A 123 6.61 -12.00 0.36
N GLY A 124 7.29 -12.56 1.35
CA GLY A 124 6.77 -13.69 2.14
C GLY A 124 5.44 -13.40 2.79
N ALA A 125 5.30 -12.23 3.42
CA ALA A 125 4.02 -11.77 3.99
C ALA A 125 2.94 -11.63 2.91
N GLY A 126 3.27 -11.03 1.76
CA GLY A 126 2.34 -10.89 0.64
C GLY A 126 1.88 -12.24 0.07
N VAL A 127 2.79 -13.21 -0.08
CA VAL A 127 2.46 -14.57 -0.52
C VAL A 127 1.55 -15.27 0.48
N MET A 128 1.86 -15.18 1.78
CA MET A 128 1.04 -15.78 2.84
C MET A 128 -0.40 -15.25 2.81
N LEU A 129 -0.56 -13.92 2.77
CA LEU A 129 -1.88 -13.28 2.71
C LEU A 129 -2.62 -13.63 1.42
N ALA A 130 -1.91 -13.79 0.29
CA ALA A 130 -2.51 -14.22 -0.96
C ALA A 130 -3.01 -15.67 -0.92
N LEU A 131 -2.29 -16.55 -0.24
CA LEU A 131 -2.73 -17.93 -0.02
C LEU A 131 -3.95 -17.99 0.90
N GLU A 132 -3.96 -17.21 1.98
CA GLU A 132 -5.10 -17.09 2.89
C GLU A 132 -6.36 -16.60 2.17
N ALA A 133 -6.24 -15.53 1.37
CA ALA A 133 -7.33 -15.03 0.54
C ALA A 133 -7.80 -16.08 -0.49
N GLY A 134 -6.86 -16.81 -1.10
CA GLY A 134 -7.15 -17.89 -2.05
C GLY A 134 -7.85 -19.08 -1.42
N GLU A 135 -7.46 -19.47 -0.21
CA GLU A 135 -8.11 -20.53 0.57
C GLU A 135 -9.55 -20.13 0.94
N GLY A 136 -9.75 -18.91 1.44
CA GLY A 136 -11.08 -18.38 1.72
C GLY A 136 -12.00 -18.41 0.49
N ALA A 137 -11.48 -17.99 -0.68
CA ALA A 137 -12.22 -18.04 -1.93
C ALA A 137 -12.55 -19.48 -2.37
N ALA A 138 -11.61 -20.41 -2.23
CA ALA A 138 -11.79 -21.82 -2.60
C ALA A 138 -12.82 -22.51 -1.69
N LEU A 139 -12.73 -22.30 -0.38
CA LEU A 139 -13.70 -22.83 0.58
C LEU A 139 -15.09 -22.23 0.38
N GLY A 140 -15.17 -20.92 0.11
CA GLY A 140 -16.42 -20.25 -0.25
C GLY A 140 -17.07 -20.84 -1.50
N ALA A 141 -16.28 -21.12 -2.55
CA ALA A 141 -16.78 -21.75 -3.77
C ALA A 141 -17.31 -23.19 -3.56
N LEU A 142 -16.79 -23.88 -2.55
CA LEU A 142 -17.25 -25.21 -2.14
C LEU A 142 -18.43 -25.18 -1.15
N GLY A 143 -18.89 -23.99 -0.74
CA GLY A 143 -19.94 -23.83 0.29
C GLY A 143 -19.48 -24.19 1.70
N LEU A 144 -18.16 -24.22 1.93
CA LEU A 144 -17.53 -24.55 3.21
C LEU A 144 -17.03 -23.30 3.96
N GLY A 145 -17.13 -22.12 3.35
CA GLY A 145 -16.83 -20.84 3.99
C GLY A 145 -18.00 -20.41 4.89
N GLY A 146 -17.80 -20.48 6.20
CA GLY A 146 -18.71 -19.93 7.22
C GLY A 146 -18.52 -18.43 7.41
#